data_AF-B5JFR9-F1
#
_entry.id   AF-B5JFR9-F1
#
_cell.length_a   1.000
_cell.length_b   1.000
_cell.length_c   1.000
_cell.angle_alpha   90.00
_cell.angle_beta   90.00
_cell.angle_gamma   90.00
#
_symmetry.space_group_name_H-M   'P 1'
#
loop_
_entity.id
_entity.type
_entity.pdbx_description
1 polymer ?
#
loop_
_entity_poly.entity_id
_entity_poly.type
_entity_poly.pdbx_seq_one_letter_code
_entity_poly.pdbx_strand_id
1 'polypeptide(L)'
;MSKDQSIDKLLNHWKDDFQADPYLSSRVRSEAARRQTIEGKRGDSVAIWIGNAFSRPGLAACFAAVFMLVGMGVSQLLNQGVVRDSDELTFSYRLSIDPLYRLQAMAGADEFTNRSVVPARHKSQEAPVLLAGLGWLQGQLDLSKPQYERVTALHGDYEVAFDELFAQLLESHRAYRAFDKKRMDSDVIDYFQLYELLQTQKQLSEESARLTEELLGKVEQVIEPSQRDRYRELLDSIYPSFSFREKKTTDA
;
A
#
# COMPACT_ATOMS: atom_id res chain seq x y z
N MET A 1 -17.33 -36.02 -8.86
CA MET A 1 -16.03 -35.36 -9.10
C MET A 1 -15.63 -34.67 -7.80
N SER A 2 -14.47 -35.01 -7.24
CA SER A 2 -14.08 -34.66 -5.87
C SER A 2 -13.71 -33.17 -5.74
N LYS A 3 -14.05 -32.56 -4.60
CA LYS A 3 -13.76 -31.17 -4.20
C LYS A 3 -12.25 -30.84 -4.23
N ASP A 4 -11.38 -31.85 -4.19
CA ASP A 4 -9.93 -31.67 -4.16
C ASP A 4 -9.33 -31.12 -5.47
N GLN A 5 -9.93 -31.42 -6.62
CA GLN A 5 -9.41 -30.93 -7.93
C GLN A 5 -9.59 -29.41 -8.12
N SER A 6 -10.41 -28.77 -7.29
CA SER A 6 -10.65 -27.32 -7.33
C SER A 6 -9.57 -26.51 -6.61
N ILE A 7 -8.93 -27.08 -5.60
CA ILE A 7 -7.91 -26.38 -4.80
C ILE A 7 -6.57 -26.40 -5.55
N ASP A 8 -6.22 -27.52 -6.18
CA ASP A 8 -5.01 -27.64 -7.01
C ASP A 8 -5.03 -26.70 -8.22
N LYS A 9 -6.22 -26.43 -8.79
CA LYS A 9 -6.39 -25.44 -9.86
C LYS A 9 -6.21 -24.00 -9.40
N LEU A 10 -6.63 -23.68 -8.17
CA LEU A 10 -6.46 -22.33 -7.60
C LEU A 10 -5.02 -22.08 -7.15
N LEU A 11 -4.31 -23.10 -6.67
CA LEU A 11 -2.90 -23.02 -6.29
C LEU A 11 -1.96 -22.95 -7.50
N ASN A 12 -2.30 -23.62 -8.61
CA ASN A 12 -1.48 -23.58 -9.82
C ASN A 12 -1.63 -22.29 -10.64
N HIS A 13 -2.69 -21.50 -10.44
CA HIS A 13 -2.83 -20.21 -11.13
C HIS A 13 -1.79 -19.16 -10.68
N TRP A 14 -1.20 -19.34 -9.49
CA TRP A 14 -0.10 -18.50 -8.99
C TRP A 14 1.27 -18.80 -9.62
N LYS A 15 1.42 -19.89 -10.38
CA LYS A 15 2.73 -20.33 -10.88
C LYS A 15 3.01 -20.04 -12.36
N ASP A 16 2.00 -19.91 -13.22
CA ASP A 16 2.25 -20.04 -14.66
C ASP A 16 2.48 -18.73 -15.45
N ASP A 17 2.05 -17.57 -14.96
CA ASP A 17 2.08 -16.33 -15.77
C ASP A 17 3.05 -15.24 -15.27
N PHE A 18 3.78 -15.48 -14.18
CA PHE A 18 4.77 -14.50 -13.68
C PHE A 18 6.03 -14.54 -14.54
N GLN A 19 6.06 -13.74 -15.60
CA GLN A 19 7.30 -13.40 -16.29
C GLN A 19 7.97 -12.23 -15.56
N ALA A 20 9.04 -12.51 -14.82
CA ALA A 20 9.87 -11.48 -14.23
C ALA A 20 10.34 -10.51 -15.33
N ASP A 21 10.00 -9.22 -15.22
CA ASP A 21 10.46 -8.20 -16.16
C ASP A 21 12.00 -8.22 -16.19
N PRO A 22 12.62 -8.61 -17.32
CA PRO A 22 14.07 -8.76 -17.41
C PRO A 22 14.82 -7.43 -17.22
N TYR A 23 14.10 -6.30 -17.30
CA TYR A 23 14.62 -4.95 -17.12
C TYR A 23 14.29 -4.35 -15.74
N LEU A 24 13.57 -5.05 -14.87
CA LEU A 24 13.22 -4.54 -13.54
C LEU A 24 14.48 -4.20 -12.73
N SER A 25 15.50 -5.07 -12.82
CA SER A 25 16.78 -4.87 -12.13
C SER A 25 17.57 -3.66 -12.63
N SER A 26 17.45 -3.28 -13.92
CA SER A 26 18.12 -2.10 -14.46
C SER A 26 17.38 -0.82 -14.09
N ARG A 27 16.04 -0.84 -14.08
CA ARG A 27 15.18 0.28 -13.66
C ARG A 27 15.35 0.60 -12.17
N VAL A 28 15.40 -0.42 -11.32
CA VAL A 28 15.62 -0.24 -9.87
C VAL A 28 17.02 0.34 -9.61
N ARG A 29 18.05 -0.09 -10.33
CA ARG A 29 19.41 0.46 -10.20
C ARG A 29 19.52 1.90 -10.70
N SER A 30 18.86 2.25 -11.80
CA SER A 30 18.85 3.64 -12.30
C SER A 30 18.14 4.59 -11.33
N GLU A 31 17.07 4.12 -10.68
CA GLU A 31 16.31 4.94 -9.74
C GLU A 31 17.02 5.08 -8.37
N ALA A 32 17.70 4.02 -7.90
CA ALA A 32 18.53 4.08 -6.70
C ALA A 32 19.72 5.04 -6.87
N ALA A 33 20.36 5.05 -8.04
CA ALA A 33 21.46 5.98 -8.36
C ALA A 33 20.99 7.45 -8.42
N ARG A 34 19.74 7.68 -8.85
CA ARG A 34 19.11 9.02 -8.89
C ARG A 34 18.75 9.56 -7.50
N ARG A 35 18.47 8.69 -6.52
CA ARG A 35 18.13 9.12 -5.14
C ARG A 35 19.37 9.49 -4.32
N GLN A 36 20.52 8.88 -4.59
CA GLN A 36 21.78 9.20 -3.89
C GLN A 36 22.34 10.60 -4.23
N THR A 37 21.98 11.19 -5.37
CA THR A 37 22.39 12.56 -5.72
C THR A 37 21.54 13.65 -5.06
N ILE A 38 20.41 13.29 -4.42
CA ILE A 38 19.46 14.26 -3.86
C ILE A 38 19.57 14.37 -2.32
N GLU A 39 20.07 13.35 -1.62
CA GLU A 39 20.14 13.34 -0.14
C GLU A 39 21.46 13.87 0.44
N GLY A 40 21.88 15.04 -0.03
CA GLY A 40 22.93 15.84 0.60
C GLY A 40 22.37 17.09 1.27
N LYS A 41 22.07 17.00 2.57
CA LYS A 41 21.67 18.07 3.51
C LYS A 41 20.18 18.47 3.58
N ARG A 42 19.46 17.92 4.57
CA ARG A 42 18.55 18.70 5.44
C ARG A 42 17.94 17.81 6.53
N GLY A 43 18.00 18.22 7.80
CA GLY A 43 17.00 17.76 8.75
C GLY A 43 17.34 17.78 10.24
N ASP A 44 17.70 18.93 10.82
CA ASP A 44 17.57 19.13 12.29
C ASP A 44 16.86 20.46 12.67
N SER A 45 16.45 21.29 11.71
CA SER A 45 16.08 22.69 12.00
C SER A 45 14.56 22.99 12.06
N VAL A 46 13.69 22.07 11.62
CA VAL A 46 12.25 22.40 11.41
C VAL A 46 11.41 22.15 12.66
N ALA A 47 11.67 21.08 13.41
CA ALA A 47 10.88 20.73 14.59
C ALA A 47 11.05 21.75 15.74
N ILE A 48 12.24 22.32 15.89
CA ILE A 48 12.55 23.34 16.92
C ILE A 48 11.88 24.68 16.59
N TRP A 49 11.64 24.97 15.31
CA TRP A 49 11.02 26.22 14.88
C TRP A 49 9.51 26.26 15.10
N ILE A 50 8.80 25.14 14.87
CA ILE A 50 7.34 25.08 15.00
C ILE A 50 6.90 25.24 16.45
N GLY A 51 7.62 24.64 17.41
CA GLY A 51 7.26 24.73 18.83
C GLY A 51 7.35 26.16 19.40
N ASN A 52 8.23 27.00 18.86
CA ASN A 52 8.45 28.36 19.37
C ASN A 52 7.49 29.41 18.77
N ALA A 53 6.77 29.05 17.69
CA ALA A 53 5.89 29.94 16.96
C ALA A 53 4.50 30.11 17.58
N PHE A 54 4.00 29.10 18.29
CA PHE A 54 2.64 29.10 18.86
C PHE A 54 2.51 29.82 20.20
N SER A 55 3.62 30.27 20.80
CA SER A 55 3.64 30.91 22.12
C SER A 55 3.40 32.43 22.08
N ARG A 56 3.27 33.04 20.90
CA ARG A 56 3.15 34.50 20.74
C ARG A 56 2.00 34.89 19.81
N PRO A 57 0.98 35.63 20.29
CA PRO A 57 -0.23 35.93 19.52
C PRO A 57 0.02 36.78 18.26
N GLY A 58 1.11 37.55 18.22
CA GLY A 58 1.51 38.29 17.01
C GLY A 58 2.02 37.42 15.86
N LEU A 59 2.51 36.21 16.14
CA LEU A 59 3.01 35.29 15.11
C LEU A 59 1.90 34.43 14.49
N ALA A 60 0.80 34.19 15.20
CA ALA A 60 -0.32 33.39 14.69
C ALA A 60 -0.96 33.98 13.41
N ALA A 61 -1.05 35.31 13.32
CA ALA A 61 -1.55 36.00 12.12
C ALA A 61 -0.58 35.88 10.93
N CYS A 62 0.73 35.98 11.16
CA CYS A 62 1.74 35.71 10.14
C CYS A 62 1.77 34.24 9.72
N PHE A 63 1.55 33.30 10.65
CA PHE A 63 1.47 31.87 10.34
C PHE A 63 0.23 31.53 9.52
N ALA A 64 -0.93 32.10 9.81
CA ALA A 64 -2.12 31.92 8.99
C ALA A 64 -1.92 32.46 7.56
N ALA A 65 -1.25 33.61 7.42
CA ALA A 65 -0.90 34.17 6.12
C ALA A 65 0.11 33.30 5.36
N VAL A 66 1.11 32.74 6.04
CA VAL A 66 2.06 31.79 5.46
C VAL A 66 1.38 30.46 5.11
N PHE A 67 0.44 29.95 5.92
CA PHE A 67 -0.33 28.74 5.61
C PHE A 67 -1.30 28.96 4.45
N MET A 68 -1.89 30.15 4.30
CA MET A 68 -2.68 30.47 3.10
C MET A 68 -1.79 30.63 1.86
N LEU A 69 -0.61 31.25 1.98
CA LEU A 69 0.34 31.37 0.87
C LEU A 69 0.98 30.03 0.48
N VAL A 70 1.27 29.17 1.46
CA VAL A 70 1.74 27.80 1.25
C VAL A 70 0.60 26.92 0.76
N GLY A 71 -0.63 27.11 1.23
CA GLY A 71 -1.82 26.40 0.74
C GLY A 71 -2.15 26.76 -0.72
N MET A 72 -2.09 28.05 -1.07
CA MET A 72 -2.19 28.51 -2.46
C MET A 72 -0.98 28.08 -3.29
N GLY A 73 0.22 28.10 -2.72
CA GLY A 73 1.45 27.65 -3.39
C GLY A 73 1.47 26.15 -3.66
N VAL A 74 1.00 25.33 -2.71
CA VAL A 74 0.83 23.87 -2.84
C VAL A 74 -0.31 23.57 -3.80
N SER A 75 -1.40 24.34 -3.78
CA SER A 75 -2.47 24.21 -4.77
C SER A 75 -2.01 24.59 -6.19
N GLN A 76 -1.15 25.61 -6.35
CA GLN A 76 -0.54 25.97 -7.65
C GLN A 76 0.56 25.00 -8.08
N LEU A 77 1.35 24.44 -7.16
CA LEU A 77 2.33 23.38 -7.45
C LEU A 77 1.64 22.06 -7.81
N LEU A 78 0.49 21.77 -7.18
CA LEU A 78 -0.40 20.68 -7.58
C LEU A 78 -1.06 20.94 -8.95
N ASN A 79 -1.08 22.17 -9.44
CA ASN A 79 -1.65 22.50 -10.75
C ASN A 79 -0.57 22.69 -11.84
N GLN A 80 0.69 22.96 -11.48
CA GLN A 80 1.79 23.22 -12.41
C GLN A 80 2.91 22.16 -12.40
N GLY A 81 2.90 21.21 -11.45
CA GLY A 81 3.88 20.12 -11.35
C GLY A 81 3.28 18.71 -11.35
N VAL A 82 1.97 18.55 -11.58
CA VAL A 82 1.26 17.26 -11.44
C VAL A 82 1.25 16.50 -12.76
N VAL A 83 2.42 16.01 -13.11
CA VAL A 83 2.56 14.61 -13.51
C VAL A 83 3.59 14.01 -12.57
N ARG A 84 3.29 14.05 -11.28
CA ARG A 84 3.79 12.98 -10.42
C ARG A 84 3.12 11.73 -10.96
N ASP A 85 3.92 10.75 -11.38
CA ASP A 85 3.45 9.57 -12.09
C ASP A 85 2.23 9.02 -11.33
N SER A 86 1.08 8.94 -11.98
CA SER A 86 -0.17 8.43 -11.36
C SER A 86 0.08 7.09 -10.68
N ASP A 87 1.04 6.36 -11.20
CA ASP A 87 1.53 5.06 -10.76
C ASP A 87 2.19 5.14 -9.37
N GLU A 88 2.92 6.20 -9.04
CA GLU A 88 3.59 6.38 -7.73
C GLU A 88 2.56 6.59 -6.61
N LEU A 89 1.52 7.39 -6.87
CA LEU A 89 0.45 7.66 -5.90
C LEU A 89 -0.49 6.47 -5.74
N THR A 90 -0.78 5.79 -6.85
CA THR A 90 -1.52 4.53 -6.86
C THR A 90 -0.81 3.45 -6.04
N PHE A 91 0.51 3.32 -6.25
CA PHE A 91 1.36 2.43 -5.48
C PHE A 91 1.35 2.76 -3.98
N SER A 92 1.48 4.04 -3.65
CA SER A 92 1.46 4.55 -2.26
C SER A 92 0.13 4.23 -1.58
N TYR A 93 -0.99 4.44 -2.28
CA TYR A 93 -2.31 4.10 -1.76
C TYR A 93 -2.43 2.59 -1.53
N ARG A 94 -2.03 1.75 -2.49
CA ARG A 94 -2.09 0.30 -2.35
C ARG A 94 -1.26 -0.22 -1.18
N LEU A 95 -0.05 0.30 -0.99
CA LEU A 95 0.78 -0.03 0.17
C LEU A 95 0.10 0.29 1.52
N SER A 96 -0.75 1.31 1.56
CA SER A 96 -1.44 1.72 2.78
C SER A 96 -2.61 0.81 3.15
N ILE A 97 -3.31 0.24 2.17
CA ILE A 97 -4.57 -0.50 2.40
C ILE A 97 -4.49 -2.01 2.14
N ASP A 98 -3.40 -2.53 1.56
CA ASP A 98 -3.24 -3.95 1.25
C ASP A 98 -1.98 -4.51 1.95
N PRO A 99 -2.14 -5.13 3.13
CA PRO A 99 -1.05 -5.74 3.88
C PRO A 99 -0.24 -6.77 3.09
N LEU A 100 -0.91 -7.58 2.25
CA LEU A 100 -0.25 -8.58 1.42
C LEU A 100 0.60 -7.92 0.34
N TYR A 101 0.09 -6.87 -0.31
CA TYR A 101 0.88 -6.10 -1.27
C TYR A 101 2.08 -5.42 -0.62
N ARG A 102 1.90 -4.86 0.59
CA ARG A 102 2.99 -4.29 1.39
C ARG A 102 4.08 -5.33 1.66
N LEU A 103 3.69 -6.56 2.02
CA LEU A 103 4.64 -7.66 2.18
C LEU A 103 5.37 -8.00 0.88
N GLN A 104 4.65 -8.12 -0.25
CA GLN A 104 5.25 -8.44 -1.54
C GLN A 104 6.26 -7.38 -1.99
N ALA A 105 5.94 -6.10 -1.81
CA ALA A 105 6.84 -5.00 -2.11
C ALA A 105 8.12 -5.06 -1.26
N MET A 106 8.00 -5.44 0.02
CA MET A 106 9.17 -5.61 0.91
C MET A 106 9.99 -6.86 0.62
N ALA A 107 9.34 -8.01 0.41
CA ALA A 107 10.02 -9.27 0.09
C ALA A 107 10.76 -9.17 -1.25
N GLY A 108 10.16 -8.50 -2.24
CA GLY A 108 10.82 -8.19 -3.50
C GLY A 108 12.04 -7.29 -3.33
N ALA A 109 12.07 -6.40 -2.34
CA ALA A 109 13.24 -5.57 -2.04
C ALA A 109 14.37 -6.37 -1.35
N ASP A 110 14.03 -7.23 -0.40
CA ASP A 110 14.98 -8.04 0.38
C ASP A 110 15.75 -9.07 -0.48
N GLU A 111 15.16 -9.58 -1.57
CA GLU A 111 15.90 -10.47 -2.50
C GLU A 111 17.03 -9.75 -3.25
N PHE A 112 16.96 -8.43 -3.42
CA PHE A 112 18.02 -7.64 -4.07
C PHE A 112 19.03 -7.06 -3.08
N THR A 113 18.63 -6.81 -1.83
CA THR A 113 19.51 -6.31 -0.78
C THR A 113 19.72 -7.40 0.25
N ASN A 114 20.80 -8.18 0.11
CA ASN A 114 21.20 -9.27 1.01
C ASN A 114 21.62 -8.73 2.41
N ARG A 115 20.75 -7.95 3.05
CA ARG A 115 20.97 -7.19 4.28
C ARG A 115 19.68 -7.29 5.09
N SER A 116 19.70 -8.08 6.17
CA SER A 116 18.61 -8.12 7.15
C SER A 116 18.36 -6.73 7.70
N VAL A 117 17.38 -6.02 7.14
CA VAL A 117 16.85 -4.80 7.74
C VAL A 117 15.70 -5.24 8.63
N VAL A 118 15.99 -5.37 9.93
CA VAL A 118 14.96 -5.33 10.95
C VAL A 118 14.26 -3.97 10.80
N PRO A 119 12.95 -3.89 10.51
CA PRO A 119 12.29 -2.60 10.50
C PRO A 119 12.12 -2.19 11.96
N ALA A 120 13.03 -1.35 12.43
CA ALA A 120 12.79 -0.53 13.60
C ALA A 120 11.58 0.35 13.29
N ARG A 121 10.43 -0.03 13.85
CA ARG A 121 9.21 0.77 14.06
C ARG A 121 9.28 2.18 13.45
N HIS A 122 9.03 2.30 12.15
CA HIS A 122 9.03 3.57 11.39
C HIS A 122 7.73 4.35 11.66
N LYS A 123 7.52 4.73 12.93
CA LYS A 123 6.32 5.45 13.41
C LYS A 123 6.13 6.88 12.85
N SER A 124 6.95 7.31 11.89
CA SER A 124 6.98 8.69 11.39
C SER A 124 6.96 8.80 9.86
N GLN A 125 6.85 7.68 9.14
CA GLN A 125 6.80 7.66 7.67
C GLN A 125 5.53 7.04 7.07
N GLU A 126 4.62 6.50 7.87
CA GLU A 126 3.36 5.89 7.39
C GLU A 126 2.25 6.94 7.13
N ALA A 127 2.09 7.92 8.02
CA ALA A 127 1.15 9.03 7.85
C ALA A 127 1.29 9.81 6.52
N PRO A 128 2.50 10.13 6.00
CA PRO A 128 2.61 10.82 4.72
C PRO A 128 2.20 9.97 3.51
N VAL A 129 2.24 8.64 3.60
CA VAL A 129 1.90 7.73 2.48
C VAL A 129 0.38 7.63 2.32
N LEU A 130 -0.34 7.37 3.42
CA LEU A 130 -1.80 7.30 3.38
C LEU A 130 -2.41 8.66 3.00
N LEU A 131 -1.92 9.76 3.57
CA LEU A 131 -2.41 11.10 3.23
C LEU A 131 -2.17 11.46 1.76
N ALA A 132 -1.04 11.06 1.17
CA ALA A 132 -0.80 11.23 -0.25
C ALA A 132 -1.76 10.40 -1.11
N GLY A 133 -2.02 9.15 -0.73
CA GLY A 133 -2.99 8.27 -1.39
C GLY A 133 -4.43 8.81 -1.31
N LEU A 134 -4.83 9.30 -0.13
CA LEU A 134 -6.15 9.91 0.06
C LEU A 134 -6.31 11.21 -0.74
N GLY A 135 -5.27 12.06 -0.79
CA GLY A 135 -5.28 13.27 -1.61
C GLY A 135 -5.36 12.95 -3.11
N TRP A 136 -4.70 11.88 -3.56
CA TRP A 136 -4.86 11.37 -4.93
C TRP A 136 -6.30 10.90 -5.18
N LEU A 137 -6.87 10.07 -4.30
CA LEU A 137 -8.24 9.58 -4.43
C LEU A 137 -9.27 10.72 -4.47
N GLN A 138 -9.05 11.75 -3.63
CA GLN A 138 -9.86 12.98 -3.63
C GLN A 138 -9.87 13.64 -5.00
N GLY A 139 -8.70 13.81 -5.61
CA GLY A 139 -8.55 14.45 -6.92
C GLY A 139 -9.16 13.62 -8.06
N GLN A 140 -9.02 12.29 -8.02
CA GLN A 140 -9.56 11.41 -9.07
C GLN A 140 -11.09 11.31 -9.06
N LEU A 141 -11.69 11.30 -7.87
CA LEU A 141 -13.15 11.15 -7.71
C LEU A 141 -13.89 12.48 -7.56
N ASP A 142 -13.15 13.60 -7.46
CA ASP A 142 -13.70 14.91 -7.13
C ASP A 142 -14.56 14.85 -5.84
N LEU A 143 -13.96 14.29 -4.78
CA LEU A 143 -14.68 14.11 -3.51
C LEU A 143 -15.00 15.46 -2.88
N SER A 144 -16.28 15.66 -2.54
CA SER A 144 -16.68 16.79 -1.70
C SER A 144 -16.00 16.70 -0.34
N LYS A 145 -15.85 17.86 0.34
CA LYS A 145 -15.24 17.90 1.67
C LYS A 145 -15.87 16.90 2.67
N PRO A 146 -17.20 16.77 2.79
CA PRO A 146 -17.81 15.79 3.69
C PRO A 146 -17.53 14.33 3.29
N GLN A 147 -17.44 14.03 1.99
CA GLN A 147 -17.06 12.68 1.53
C GLN A 147 -15.61 12.37 1.85
N TYR A 148 -14.70 13.33 1.60
CA TYR A 148 -13.28 13.18 1.91
C TYR A 148 -13.03 12.94 3.40
N GLU A 149 -13.69 13.70 4.27
CA GLU A 149 -13.62 13.51 5.72
C GLU A 149 -14.10 12.11 6.15
N ARG A 150 -15.22 11.63 5.57
CA ARG A 150 -15.75 10.28 5.83
C ARG A 150 -14.82 9.18 5.34
N VAL A 151 -14.27 9.31 4.13
CA VAL A 151 -13.33 8.34 3.56
C VAL A 151 -12.05 8.31 4.39
N THR A 152 -11.55 9.47 4.83
CA THR A 152 -10.36 9.55 5.70
C THR A 152 -10.61 8.87 7.04
N ALA A 153 -11.76 9.12 7.67
CA ALA A 153 -12.13 8.46 8.91
C ALA A 153 -12.22 6.93 8.74
N LEU A 154 -12.85 6.46 7.66
CA LEU A 154 -12.91 5.03 7.33
C LEU A 154 -11.51 4.41 7.22
N HIS A 155 -10.54 5.08 6.60
CA HIS A 155 -9.17 4.54 6.53
C HIS A 155 -8.49 4.50 7.90
N GLY A 156 -8.71 5.53 8.73
CA GLY A 156 -8.20 5.55 10.11
C GLY A 156 -8.77 4.42 10.97
N ASP A 157 -10.04 4.05 10.77
CA ASP A 157 -10.68 2.95 11.49
C ASP A 157 -10.06 1.57 11.14
N TYR A 158 -9.50 1.43 9.93
CA TYR A 158 -8.88 0.17 9.45
C TYR A 158 -7.37 0.12 9.65
N GLU A 159 -6.71 1.24 9.93
CA GLU A 159 -5.25 1.35 10.04
C GLU A 159 -4.67 0.30 10.98
N VAL A 160 -5.23 0.18 12.19
CA VAL A 160 -4.78 -0.79 13.20
C VAL A 160 -4.93 -2.23 12.70
N ALA A 161 -6.06 -2.56 12.07
CA ALA A 161 -6.31 -3.90 11.57
C ALA A 161 -5.36 -4.28 10.43
N PHE A 162 -5.06 -3.35 9.52
CA PHE A 162 -4.06 -3.57 8.47
C PHE A 162 -2.65 -3.76 9.01
N ASP A 163 -2.25 -2.96 9.99
CA ASP A 163 -0.91 -3.06 10.60
C ASP A 163 -0.74 -4.36 11.38
N GLU A 164 -1.77 -4.79 12.12
CA GLU A 164 -1.77 -6.08 12.82
C GLU A 164 -1.67 -7.24 11.84
N LEU A 165 -2.45 -7.22 10.76
CA LEU A 165 -2.43 -8.26 9.74
C LEU A 165 -1.10 -8.28 8.97
N PHE A 166 -0.54 -7.10 8.67
CA PHE A 166 0.77 -6.98 8.07
C PHE A 166 1.87 -7.58 8.96
N ALA A 167 1.83 -7.33 10.26
CA ALA A 167 2.77 -7.92 11.21
C ALA A 167 2.69 -9.46 11.23
N GLN A 168 1.48 -10.02 11.18
CA GLN A 168 1.27 -11.47 11.10
C GLN A 168 1.80 -12.06 9.80
N LEU A 169 1.50 -11.42 8.66
CA LEU A 169 2.01 -11.81 7.34
C LEU A 169 3.54 -11.81 7.31
N LEU A 170 4.17 -10.78 7.86
CA LEU A 170 5.62 -10.66 7.94
C LEU A 170 6.24 -11.77 8.81
N GLU A 171 5.63 -12.09 9.94
CA GLU A 171 6.10 -13.16 10.81
C GLU A 171 5.95 -14.54 10.15
N SER A 172 4.80 -14.81 9.51
CA SER A 172 4.59 -16.03 8.72
C SER A 172 5.62 -16.16 7.59
N HIS A 173 5.95 -15.06 6.90
CA HIS A 173 6.96 -15.06 5.85
C HIS A 173 8.35 -15.38 6.39
N ARG A 174 8.73 -14.80 7.54
CA ARG A 174 10.01 -15.11 8.21
C ARG A 174 10.09 -16.57 8.64
N ALA A 175 9.00 -17.12 9.19
CA ALA A 175 8.92 -18.52 9.57
C ALA A 175 9.13 -19.45 8.37
N TYR A 176 8.49 -19.14 7.23
CA TYR A 176 8.69 -19.86 5.98
C TYR A 176 10.15 -19.77 5.49
N ARG A 177 10.75 -18.58 5.46
CA ARG A 177 12.16 -18.41 5.04
C ARG A 177 13.13 -19.15 5.95
N ALA A 178 12.88 -19.17 7.25
CA ALA A 178 13.68 -19.92 8.21
C ALA A 178 13.56 -21.43 7.99
N PHE A 179 12.35 -21.92 7.71
CA PHE A 179 12.11 -23.32 7.32
C PHE A 179 12.83 -23.67 6.03
N ASP A 180 12.70 -22.87 4.98
CA ASP A 180 13.32 -23.13 3.68
C ASP A 180 14.85 -23.13 3.77
N LYS A 181 15.44 -22.24 4.57
CA LYS A 181 16.87 -22.27 4.87
C LYS A 181 17.29 -23.59 5.53
N LYS A 182 16.58 -24.02 6.58
CA LYS A 182 16.85 -25.32 7.24
C LYS A 182 16.71 -26.49 6.27
N ARG A 183 15.73 -26.44 5.37
CA ARG A 183 15.50 -27.44 4.33
C ARG A 183 16.65 -27.52 3.34
N MET A 184 17.32 -26.40 3.03
CA MET A 184 18.53 -26.40 2.18
C MET A 184 19.74 -27.00 2.89
N ASP A 185 19.81 -26.86 4.22
CA ASP A 185 20.93 -27.30 5.04
C ASP A 185 20.76 -28.75 5.59
N SER A 186 19.61 -29.40 5.36
CA SER A 186 19.22 -30.70 5.94
C SER A 186 18.67 -31.66 4.88
N ASP A 187 19.04 -32.94 4.96
CA ASP A 187 18.50 -34.00 4.09
C ASP A 187 17.08 -34.46 4.49
N VAL A 188 16.56 -33.99 5.64
CA VAL A 188 15.23 -34.34 6.15
C VAL A 188 14.29 -33.15 6.08
N ILE A 189 13.14 -33.34 5.43
CA ILE A 189 12.06 -32.35 5.29
C ILE A 189 10.90 -32.74 6.20
N ASP A 190 10.49 -31.83 7.08
CA ASP A 190 9.24 -31.96 7.83
C ASP A 190 8.06 -31.45 6.98
N TYR A 191 7.37 -32.37 6.32
CA TYR A 191 6.22 -32.05 5.46
C TYR A 191 5.00 -31.54 6.24
N PHE A 192 4.84 -31.93 7.51
CA PHE A 192 3.74 -31.43 8.34
C PHE A 192 3.96 -29.96 8.68
N GLN A 193 5.18 -29.61 9.08
CA GLN A 193 5.54 -28.21 9.33
C GLN A 193 5.40 -27.35 8.07
N LEU A 194 5.82 -27.85 6.90
CA LEU A 194 5.62 -27.14 5.63
C LEU A 194 4.14 -26.90 5.34
N TYR A 195 3.30 -27.92 5.52
CA TYR A 195 1.86 -27.79 5.32
C TYR A 195 1.24 -26.72 6.23
N GLU A 196 1.58 -26.71 7.52
CA GLU A 196 1.09 -25.70 8.48
C GLU A 196 1.50 -24.27 8.09
N LEU A 197 2.74 -24.07 7.65
CA LEU A 197 3.23 -22.77 7.19
C LEU A 197 2.45 -22.29 5.94
N LEU A 198 2.23 -23.18 4.98
CA LEU A 198 1.48 -22.84 3.77
C LEU A 198 0.00 -22.56 4.06
N GLN A 199 -0.63 -23.30 4.98
CA GLN A 199 -2.01 -23.03 5.40
C GLN A 199 -2.11 -21.68 6.11
N THR A 200 -1.17 -21.37 7.01
CA THR A 200 -1.13 -20.08 7.72
C THR A 200 -0.98 -18.92 6.73
N GLN A 201 -0.04 -19.01 5.79
CA GLN A 201 0.15 -17.98 4.78
C GLN A 201 -1.10 -17.78 3.91
N LYS A 202 -1.75 -18.89 3.52
CA LYS A 202 -3.01 -18.84 2.76
C LYS A 202 -4.10 -18.10 3.55
N GLN A 203 -4.34 -18.49 4.80
CA GLN A 203 -5.35 -17.88 5.67
C GLN A 203 -5.13 -16.37 5.83
N LEU A 204 -3.89 -15.95 6.12
CA LEU A 204 -3.55 -14.53 6.27
C LEU A 204 -3.70 -13.75 4.95
N SER A 205 -3.39 -14.38 3.82
CA SER A 205 -3.57 -13.77 2.50
C SER A 205 -5.05 -13.56 2.16
N GLU A 206 -5.89 -14.56 2.45
CA GLU A 206 -7.35 -14.47 2.28
C GLU A 206 -7.96 -13.41 3.21
N GLU A 207 -7.49 -13.32 4.45
CA GLU A 207 -7.91 -12.29 5.38
C GLU A 207 -7.50 -10.88 4.92
N SER A 208 -6.31 -10.72 4.35
CA SER A 208 -5.83 -9.45 3.79
C SER A 208 -6.71 -9.00 2.63
N ALA A 209 -7.02 -9.91 1.71
CA ALA A 209 -7.91 -9.63 0.60
C ALA A 209 -9.30 -9.22 1.09
N ARG A 210 -9.89 -10.00 2.01
CA ARG A 210 -11.22 -9.71 2.58
C ARG A 210 -11.28 -8.36 3.28
N LEU A 211 -10.28 -8.02 4.09
CA LEU A 211 -10.24 -6.76 4.83
C LEU A 211 -10.10 -5.56 3.89
N THR A 212 -9.27 -5.71 2.84
CA THR A 212 -9.12 -4.71 1.78
C THR A 212 -10.44 -4.52 1.02
N GLU A 213 -11.08 -5.61 0.59
CA GLU A 213 -12.40 -5.57 -0.07
C GLU A 213 -13.46 -4.86 0.80
N GLU A 214 -13.49 -5.17 2.10
CA GLU A 214 -14.44 -4.56 3.02
C GLU A 214 -14.27 -3.04 3.08
N LEU A 215 -13.03 -2.55 3.22
CA LEU A 215 -12.74 -1.12 3.18
C LEU A 215 -13.16 -0.51 1.85
N LEU A 216 -12.76 -1.11 0.73
CA LEU A 216 -13.08 -0.60 -0.60
C LEU A 216 -14.60 -0.50 -0.84
N GLY A 217 -15.35 -1.52 -0.39
CA GLY A 217 -16.82 -1.52 -0.43
C GLY A 217 -17.44 -0.45 0.48
N LYS A 218 -16.88 -0.18 1.66
CA LYS A 218 -17.34 0.93 2.52
C LYS A 218 -17.07 2.30 1.91
N VAL A 219 -15.93 2.47 1.22
CA VAL A 219 -15.65 3.70 0.47
C VAL A 219 -16.67 3.90 -0.65
N GLU A 220 -17.03 2.84 -1.38
CA GLU A 220 -18.05 2.89 -2.44
C GLU A 220 -19.43 3.38 -1.93
N GLN A 221 -19.77 3.05 -0.68
CA GLN A 221 -21.02 3.49 -0.04
C GLN A 221 -21.02 4.97 0.35
N VAL A 222 -19.84 5.58 0.55
CA VAL A 222 -19.70 7.00 0.92
C VAL A 222 -19.79 7.92 -0.30
N ILE A 223 -19.36 7.45 -1.47
CA ILE A 223 -19.31 8.23 -2.70
C ILE A 223 -20.65 8.21 -3.46
N GLU A 224 -20.87 9.24 -4.27
CA GLU A 224 -22.06 9.39 -5.12
C GLU A 224 -22.10 8.30 -6.20
N PRO A 225 -23.29 7.90 -6.69
CA PRO A 225 -23.41 6.93 -7.77
C PRO A 225 -22.56 7.26 -9.01
N SER A 226 -22.48 8.54 -9.40
CA SER A 226 -21.67 9.01 -10.54
C SER A 226 -20.14 8.96 -10.30
N GLN A 227 -19.71 8.80 -9.05
CA GLN A 227 -18.30 8.60 -8.68
C GLN A 227 -17.95 7.12 -8.60
N ARG A 228 -18.92 6.22 -8.40
CA ARG A 228 -18.69 4.78 -8.26
C ARG A 228 -18.12 4.14 -9.51
N ASP A 229 -18.61 4.52 -10.69
CA ASP A 229 -18.09 3.98 -11.95
C ASP A 229 -16.61 4.33 -12.13
N ARG A 230 -16.25 5.60 -11.90
CA ARG A 230 -14.85 6.07 -11.91
C ARG A 230 -14.02 5.37 -10.83
N TYR A 231 -14.58 5.17 -9.65
CA TYR A 231 -13.90 4.45 -8.58
C TYR A 231 -13.62 3.00 -8.94
N ARG A 232 -14.58 2.30 -9.55
CA ARG A 232 -14.38 0.93 -10.05
C ARG A 232 -13.35 0.86 -11.16
N GLU A 233 -13.35 1.81 -12.10
CA GLU A 233 -12.30 1.91 -13.12
C GLU A 233 -10.90 2.10 -12.51
N LEU A 234 -10.80 2.95 -11.49
CA LEU A 234 -9.55 3.10 -10.74
C LEU A 234 -9.18 1.79 -10.05
N LEU A 235 -10.12 1.14 -9.36
CA LEU A 235 -9.84 -0.13 -8.69
C LEU A 235 -9.41 -1.22 -9.68
N ASP A 236 -10.05 -1.35 -10.83
CA ASP A 236 -9.68 -2.32 -11.87
C ASP A 236 -8.24 -2.10 -12.37
N SER A 237 -7.76 -0.85 -12.39
CA SER A 237 -6.37 -0.54 -12.73
C SER A 237 -5.36 -0.97 -11.66
N ILE A 238 -5.76 -0.92 -10.38
CA ILE A 238 -4.93 -1.28 -9.22
C ILE A 238 -4.95 -2.78 -8.97
N TYR A 239 -6.13 -3.37 -9.19
CA TYR A 239 -6.56 -4.66 -8.74
C TYR A 239 -7.26 -5.40 -9.90
N PRO A 240 -6.55 -5.71 -11.00
CA PRO A 240 -7.17 -6.36 -12.16
C PRO A 240 -7.79 -7.72 -11.84
N SER A 241 -7.33 -8.39 -10.77
CA SER A 241 -7.92 -9.63 -10.26
C SER A 241 -9.28 -9.46 -9.59
N PHE A 242 -9.63 -8.24 -9.17
CA PHE A 242 -10.90 -7.92 -8.51
C PHE A 242 -11.99 -7.52 -9.48
N SER A 243 -11.76 -7.64 -10.81
CA SER A 243 -12.66 -7.12 -11.85
C SER A 243 -14.12 -7.30 -11.46
N PHE A 244 -14.78 -6.18 -11.10
CA PHE A 244 -16.17 -6.13 -10.67
C PHE A 244 -17.11 -6.30 -11.88
N ARG A 245 -16.71 -7.12 -12.85
CA ARG A 245 -17.60 -7.54 -13.92
C ARG A 245 -18.66 -8.41 -13.28
N GLU A 246 -19.78 -7.76 -12.99
CA GLU A 246 -21.08 -8.39 -12.91
C GLU A 246 -21.08 -9.53 -13.93
N LYS A 247 -21.16 -10.76 -13.43
CA LYS A 247 -21.65 -11.86 -14.26
C LYS A 247 -23.04 -11.39 -14.68
N LYS A 248 -23.14 -10.76 -15.85
CA LYS A 248 -24.39 -10.68 -16.59
C LYS A 248 -24.82 -12.13 -16.74
N THR A 249 -25.70 -12.56 -15.86
CA THR A 249 -26.54 -13.72 -16.02
C THR A 249 -27.21 -13.52 -17.36
N THR A 250 -26.57 -14.09 -18.38
CA THR A 250 -27.10 -14.13 -19.74
C THR A 250 -27.96 -15.37 -19.74
N ASP A 251 -29.07 -15.29 -19.00
CA ASP A 251 -30.18 -16.22 -19.13
C ASP A 251 -31.10 -15.61 -20.17
N ALA A 252 -30.97 -16.13 -21.39
CA ALA A 252 -31.92 -16.00 -22.47
C ALA A 252 -32.37 -17.42 -22.87
#